data_AF-A0A5N6Q404-F1
#
_entry.id   AF-A0A5N6Q404-F1
#
_cell.length_a   1.000
_cell.length_b   1.000
_cell.length_c   1.000
_cell.angle_alpha   90.00
_cell.angle_beta   90.00
_cell.angle_gamma   90.00
#
_symmetry.space_group_name_H-M   'P 1'
#
loop_
_entity.id
_entity.type
_entity.pdbx_description
1 polymer ?
#
loop_
_entity_poly.entity_id
_entity_poly.type
_entity_poly.pdbx_seq_one_letter_code
_entity_poly.pdbx_strand_id
1 'polypeptide(L)'
;MFALLSEPAPTAYDVSLTDDGWSPEIFNIISGNTSISWERLDVGAVLSHSFELESTVKTVFYSTPAVITFRVPTKAALQEAYSTSLMPLEILSEKPKESPLNLVSRLFAKYGSLVSVISIVVLFVYLLATPSKSNAAKGNKKKR
;
A
#
# COMPACT_ATOMS: atom_id res chain seq x y z
N MET A 1 3.12 -16.95 3.69
CA MET A 1 4.03 -17.45 4.75
C MET A 1 3.33 -17.24 6.07
N PHE A 2 2.76 -18.30 6.65
CA PHE A 2 1.98 -18.23 7.88
C PHE A 2 2.89 -18.59 9.04
N ALA A 3 3.12 -17.65 9.97
CA ALA A 3 3.94 -17.85 11.15
C ALA A 3 3.03 -18.07 12.37
N LEU A 4 2.94 -19.32 12.85
CA LEU A 4 2.40 -19.62 14.17
C LEU A 4 3.53 -19.40 15.21
N LEU A 5 3.61 -18.19 15.77
CA LEU A 5 4.20 -17.94 17.10
C LEU A 5 3.09 -18.32 18.10
N SER A 6 3.25 -19.09 19.17
CA SER A 6 4.40 -19.24 20.06
C SER A 6 4.13 -20.35 21.08
N GLU A 7 4.52 -21.60 20.80
CA GLU A 7 4.82 -22.67 21.78
C GLU A 7 5.37 -23.87 20.98
N PRO A 8 6.24 -24.75 21.52
CA PRO A 8 6.41 -26.07 20.93
C PRO A 8 5.08 -26.82 21.04
N ALA A 9 4.23 -26.63 20.03
CA ALA A 9 2.93 -27.26 19.98
C ALA A 9 3.14 -28.77 19.79
N PRO A 10 2.50 -29.64 20.59
CA PRO A 10 2.49 -31.08 20.35
C PRO A 10 1.91 -31.38 18.97
N THR A 11 2.24 -32.57 18.41
CA THR A 11 1.68 -33.03 17.13
C THR A 11 0.17 -32.86 17.10
N ALA A 12 -0.31 -32.17 16.07
CA ALA A 12 -1.73 -31.94 15.84
C ALA A 12 -2.26 -32.98 14.84
N TYR A 13 -3.52 -33.38 15.05
CA TYR A 13 -4.24 -34.35 14.22
C TYR A 13 -5.54 -33.74 13.71
N ASP A 14 -6.08 -34.30 12.63
CA ASP A 14 -7.32 -33.85 11.99
C ASP A 14 -7.31 -32.32 11.77
N VAL A 15 -6.24 -31.80 11.17
CA VAL A 15 -6.06 -30.37 10.95
C VAL A 15 -6.87 -29.97 9.72
N SER A 16 -7.76 -28.99 9.85
CA SER A 16 -8.45 -28.40 8.70
C SER A 16 -8.36 -26.89 8.73
N LEU A 17 -8.15 -26.32 7.55
CA LEU A 17 -8.13 -24.89 7.29
C LEU A 17 -9.32 -24.55 6.40
N THR A 18 -10.11 -23.57 6.83
CA THR A 18 -11.29 -23.05 6.11
C THR A 18 -11.17 -21.55 5.99
N ASP A 19 -11.18 -21.06 4.75
CA ASP A 19 -11.10 -19.64 4.43
C ASP A 19 -12.33 -19.21 3.61
N ASP A 20 -13.46 -19.01 4.27
CA ASP A 20 -14.76 -18.71 3.65
C ASP A 20 -15.04 -17.21 3.51
N GLY A 21 -14.06 -16.35 3.81
CA GLY A 21 -14.19 -14.90 3.78
C GLY A 21 -14.38 -14.27 2.40
N TRP A 22 -14.22 -15.04 1.33
CA TRP A 22 -14.16 -14.53 -0.03
C TRP A 22 -15.57 -14.41 -0.64
N SER A 23 -16.05 -13.17 -0.73
CA SER A 23 -17.38 -12.89 -1.29
C SER A 23 -17.45 -13.25 -2.78
N PRO A 24 -18.43 -14.08 -3.21
CA PRO A 24 -18.60 -14.47 -4.61
C PRO A 24 -19.07 -13.30 -5.51
N GLU A 25 -19.54 -12.20 -4.91
CA GLU A 25 -19.91 -10.99 -5.64
C GLU A 25 -18.67 -10.20 -6.12
N ILE A 26 -17.52 -10.40 -5.46
CA ILE A 26 -16.28 -9.67 -5.72
C ILE A 26 -15.26 -10.59 -6.40
N PHE A 27 -15.18 -11.85 -5.95
CA PHE A 27 -14.18 -12.81 -6.37
C PHE A 27 -14.80 -14.05 -7.01
N ASN A 28 -14.16 -14.53 -8.05
CA ASN A 28 -14.41 -15.83 -8.65
C ASN A 28 -13.22 -16.76 -8.37
N ILE A 29 -13.48 -18.01 -7.99
CA ILE A 29 -12.44 -19.00 -7.76
C ILE A 29 -12.03 -19.59 -9.11
N ILE A 30 -10.80 -19.35 -9.53
CA ILE A 30 -10.26 -19.87 -10.80
C ILE A 30 -9.70 -21.27 -10.62
N SER A 31 -9.04 -21.51 -9.48
CA SER A 31 -8.30 -22.74 -9.22
C SER A 31 -8.19 -23.03 -7.73
N GLY A 32 -8.28 -24.31 -7.36
CA GLY A 32 -8.16 -24.78 -5.98
C GLY A 32 -9.45 -24.62 -5.17
N ASN A 33 -9.33 -24.88 -3.87
CA ASN A 33 -10.42 -24.81 -2.91
C ASN A 33 -10.04 -23.85 -1.78
N THR A 34 -11.02 -23.18 -1.18
CA THR A 34 -10.80 -22.33 0.00
C THR A 34 -10.62 -23.13 1.30
N SER A 35 -10.90 -24.44 1.26
CA SER A 35 -10.78 -25.34 2.39
C SER A 35 -9.86 -26.52 2.07
N ILE A 36 -9.04 -26.93 3.04
CA ILE A 36 -8.15 -28.08 2.94
C ILE A 36 -7.98 -28.76 4.31
N SER A 37 -7.74 -30.07 4.31
CA SER A 37 -7.53 -30.85 5.52
C SER A 37 -6.30 -31.75 5.41
N TRP A 38 -5.63 -31.94 6.55
CA TRP A 38 -4.47 -32.80 6.72
C TRP A 38 -4.66 -33.70 7.93
N GLU A 39 -4.26 -34.96 7.81
CA GLU A 39 -4.40 -35.94 8.89
C GLU A 39 -3.53 -35.60 10.11
N ARG A 40 -2.33 -35.06 9.86
CA ARG A 40 -1.32 -34.84 10.89
C ARG A 40 -0.41 -33.67 10.56
N LEU A 41 -0.04 -32.91 11.58
CA LEU A 41 0.99 -31.88 11.55
C LEU A 41 1.99 -32.10 12.69
N ASP A 42 3.22 -32.43 12.33
CA ASP A 42 4.30 -32.64 13.29
C ASP A 42 4.95 -31.33 13.77
N VAL A 43 5.61 -31.40 14.92
CA VAL A 43 6.29 -30.25 15.53
C VAL A 43 7.35 -29.70 14.57
N GLY A 44 7.21 -28.42 14.20
CA GLY A 44 8.11 -27.74 13.27
C GLY A 44 7.87 -28.03 11.79
N ALA A 45 6.88 -28.88 11.43
CA ALA A 45 6.47 -29.05 10.05
C ALA A 45 5.69 -27.82 9.56
N VAL A 46 5.82 -27.51 8.27
CA VAL A 46 5.15 -26.39 7.62
C VAL A 46 4.25 -26.94 6.51
N LEU A 47 2.97 -26.59 6.58
CA LEU A 47 2.00 -26.87 5.53
C LEU A 47 1.70 -25.58 4.76
N SER A 48 1.42 -25.74 3.47
CA SER A 48 1.08 -24.64 2.58
C SER A 48 -0.15 -25.00 1.78
N HIS A 49 -1.03 -24.03 1.62
CA HIS A 49 -2.23 -24.12 0.80
C HIS A 49 -2.38 -22.85 -0.01
N SER A 50 -2.80 -23.00 -1.26
CA SER A 50 -2.96 -21.89 -2.20
C SER A 50 -4.14 -22.16 -3.13
N PHE A 51 -4.89 -21.12 -3.42
CA PHE A 51 -5.96 -21.10 -4.39
C PHE A 51 -5.91 -19.76 -5.13
N GLU A 52 -6.50 -19.72 -6.31
CA GLU A 52 -6.45 -18.56 -7.19
C GLU A 52 -7.83 -17.92 -7.29
N LEU A 53 -7.84 -16.59 -7.12
CA LEU A 53 -9.03 -15.77 -7.20
C LEU A 53 -8.87 -14.74 -8.31
N GLU A 54 -9.92 -14.57 -9.10
CA GLU A 54 -10.09 -13.45 -10.01
C GLU A 54 -11.06 -12.45 -9.40
N SER A 55 -10.80 -11.15 -9.58
CA SER A 55 -11.74 -10.10 -9.20
C SER A 55 -12.16 -9.30 -10.42
N THR A 56 -13.45 -9.00 -10.52
CA THR A 56 -14.01 -8.19 -11.62
C THR A 56 -14.55 -6.84 -11.14
N VAL A 57 -14.67 -6.66 -9.82
CA VAL A 57 -15.28 -5.47 -9.20
C VAL A 57 -14.21 -4.58 -8.57
N LYS A 58 -14.27 -3.28 -8.85
CA LYS A 58 -13.44 -2.26 -8.21
C LYS A 58 -14.00 -1.93 -6.83
N THR A 59 -13.30 -2.33 -5.77
CA THR A 59 -13.76 -2.10 -4.40
C THR A 59 -12.62 -2.24 -3.39
N VAL A 60 -12.87 -1.80 -2.15
CA VAL A 60 -12.01 -2.11 -1.00
C VAL A 60 -12.57 -3.34 -0.31
N PHE A 61 -11.76 -4.39 -0.23
CA PHE A 61 -12.16 -5.64 0.41
C PHE A 61 -11.48 -5.81 1.76
N TYR A 62 -12.29 -6.19 2.76
CA TYR A 62 -11.83 -6.51 4.10
C TYR A 62 -11.93 -8.03 4.25
N SER A 63 -10.80 -8.72 4.35
CA SER A 63 -10.80 -10.17 4.53
C SER A 63 -11.24 -10.53 5.94
N THR A 64 -11.96 -11.64 6.09
CA THR A 64 -12.10 -12.28 7.40
C THR A 64 -10.89 -13.18 7.66
N PRO A 65 -10.49 -13.39 8.93
CA PRO A 65 -9.48 -14.37 9.26
C PRO A 65 -9.93 -15.79 8.89
N ALA A 66 -9.03 -16.59 8.34
CA ALA A 66 -9.27 -18.01 8.09
C ALA A 66 -9.28 -18.79 9.42
N VAL A 67 -10.11 -19.82 9.48
CA VAL A 67 -10.31 -20.67 10.66
C VAL A 67 -9.51 -21.96 10.49
N ILE A 68 -8.75 -22.30 11.52
CA ILE A 68 -7.97 -23.54 11.61
C ILE A 68 -8.51 -24.35 12.77
N THR A 69 -9.00 -25.54 12.51
CA THR A 69 -9.44 -26.49 13.54
C THR A 69 -8.49 -27.67 13.60
N PHE A 70 -8.17 -28.12 14.81
CA PHE A 70 -7.23 -29.22 15.01
C PHE A 70 -7.48 -29.94 16.34
N ARG A 71 -6.97 -31.16 16.44
CA ARG A 71 -6.97 -31.96 17.67
C ARG A 71 -5.56 -32.11 18.21
N VAL A 72 -5.46 -32.09 19.54
CA VAL A 72 -4.21 -32.29 20.26
C VAL A 72 -4.39 -33.47 21.22
N PRO A 73 -3.47 -34.46 21.27
CA PRO A 73 -3.63 -35.64 22.12
C PRO A 73 -3.85 -35.32 23.61
N THR A 74 -3.31 -34.20 24.09
CA THR A 74 -3.42 -33.77 25.49
C THR A 74 -4.75 -33.07 25.82
N LYS A 75 -5.60 -32.77 24.83
CA LYS A 75 -6.89 -32.10 25.03
C LYS A 75 -8.01 -32.86 24.32
N ALA A 76 -9.07 -33.19 25.06
CA ALA A 76 -10.22 -33.90 24.52
C ALA A 76 -11.11 -33.04 23.59
N ALA A 77 -11.07 -31.71 23.75
CA ALA A 77 -11.85 -30.78 22.95
C ALA A 77 -11.10 -30.37 21.67
N LEU A 78 -11.85 -30.21 20.58
CA LEU A 78 -11.35 -29.66 19.31
C LEU A 78 -10.93 -28.21 19.52
N GLN A 79 -9.73 -27.86 19.06
CA GLN A 79 -9.19 -26.51 19.18
C GLN A 79 -9.37 -25.74 17.88
N GLU A 80 -9.59 -24.44 18.04
CA GLU A 80 -9.79 -23.49 16.96
C GLU A 80 -8.74 -22.38 17.08
N ALA A 81 -8.16 -22.02 15.95
CA ALA A 81 -7.20 -20.93 15.82
C ALA A 81 -7.57 -20.10 14.60
N TYR A 82 -7.18 -18.82 14.63
CA TYR A 82 -7.46 -17.89 13.54
C TYR A 82 -6.17 -17.42 12.90
N SER A 83 -6.22 -17.19 11.58
CA SER A 83 -5.13 -16.54 10.87
C SER A 83 -5.00 -15.06 11.27
N THR A 84 -3.89 -14.45 10.91
CA THR A 84 -3.77 -12.99 10.95
C THR A 84 -4.74 -12.36 9.95
N SER A 85 -5.46 -11.32 10.35
CA SER A 85 -6.30 -10.53 9.43
C SER A 85 -5.42 -9.86 8.37
N LEU A 86 -5.84 -9.88 7.10
CA LEU A 86 -5.17 -9.11 6.06
C LEU A 86 -5.55 -7.63 6.19
N MET A 87 -4.64 -6.76 5.76
CA MET A 87 -4.97 -5.35 5.57
C MET A 87 -6.00 -5.20 4.43
N PRO A 88 -6.79 -4.11 4.43
CA PRO A 88 -7.79 -3.89 3.39
C PRO A 88 -7.14 -3.92 2.00
N LEU A 89 -7.68 -4.76 1.12
CA LEU A 89 -7.19 -4.93 -0.24
C LEU A 89 -7.91 -3.93 -1.14
N GLU A 90 -7.17 -3.01 -1.74
CA GLU A 90 -7.68 -2.15 -2.80
C GLU A 90 -7.69 -2.91 -4.13
N ILE A 91 -8.86 -3.43 -4.51
CA ILE A 91 -9.03 -4.27 -5.69
C ILE A 91 -9.30 -3.40 -6.91
N LEU A 92 -8.42 -3.48 -7.91
CA LEU A 92 -8.54 -2.76 -9.19
C LEU A 92 -8.75 -1.23 -9.03
N SER A 93 -8.45 -0.68 -7.85
CA SER A 93 -8.57 0.74 -7.56
C SER A 93 -7.52 1.49 -8.37
N GLU A 94 -7.99 2.41 -9.21
CA GLU A 94 -7.11 3.35 -9.87
C GLU A 94 -6.56 4.26 -8.78
N LYS A 95 -5.24 4.21 -8.57
CA LYS A 95 -4.56 5.17 -7.68
C LYS A 95 -5.06 6.56 -8.09
N PRO A 96 -5.62 7.37 -7.17
CA PRO A 96 -6.22 8.65 -7.55
C PRO A 96 -5.18 9.42 -8.35
N LYS A 97 -5.51 9.76 -9.61
CA LYS A 97 -4.64 10.55 -10.49
C LYS A 97 -4.15 11.73 -9.66
N GLU A 98 -2.85 11.78 -9.38
CA GLU A 98 -2.27 12.92 -8.70
C GLU A 98 -2.69 14.14 -9.52
N SER A 99 -3.51 15.01 -8.94
CA SER A 99 -3.96 16.20 -9.65
C SER A 99 -2.70 16.92 -10.12
N PRO A 100 -2.69 17.55 -11.32
CA PRO A 100 -1.50 18.24 -11.80
C PRO A 100 -1.00 19.27 -10.78
N LEU A 101 -1.90 19.83 -9.96
CA LEU A 101 -1.58 20.70 -8.84
C LEU A 101 -0.80 20.00 -7.72
N ASN A 102 -1.11 18.75 -7.40
CA ASN A 102 -0.36 17.98 -6.40
C ASN A 102 1.07 17.69 -6.88
N LEU A 103 1.24 17.26 -8.13
CA LEU A 103 2.56 17.06 -8.75
C LEU A 103 3.39 18.34 -8.76
N VAL A 104 2.78 19.45 -9.19
CA VAL A 104 3.42 20.78 -9.19
C VAL A 104 3.80 21.19 -7.77
N SER A 105 2.90 21.02 -6.80
CA SER A 105 3.18 21.37 -5.40
C SER A 105 4.32 20.53 -4.79
N ARG A 106 4.42 19.25 -5.16
CA ARG A 106 5.51 18.35 -4.75
C ARG A 106 6.84 18.75 -5.39
N LEU A 107 6.83 19.19 -6.64
CA LEU A 107 8.01 19.74 -7.33
C LEU A 107 8.44 21.06 -6.69
N PHE A 108 7.52 21.98 -6.42
CA PHE A 108 7.82 23.22 -5.70
C PHE A 108 8.34 22.96 -4.28
N ALA A 109 7.82 21.95 -3.57
CA ALA A 109 8.33 21.60 -2.25
C ALA A 109 9.78 21.08 -2.29
N LYS A 110 10.14 20.30 -3.31
CA LYS A 110 11.50 19.75 -3.47
C LYS A 110 12.51 20.75 -4.03
N TYR A 111 12.09 21.58 -4.99
CA TYR A 111 12.99 22.44 -5.78
C TYR A 111 12.81 23.93 -5.51
N GLY A 112 11.82 24.34 -4.71
CA GLY A 112 11.51 25.75 -4.45
C GLY A 112 12.68 26.51 -3.82
N SER A 113 13.42 25.87 -2.92
CA SER A 113 14.63 26.45 -2.32
C SER A 113 15.70 26.74 -3.38
N LEU A 114 16.00 25.77 -4.26
CA LEU A 114 17.01 25.94 -5.31
C LEU A 114 16.62 27.02 -6.32
N VAL A 115 15.35 27.04 -6.74
CA VAL A 115 14.82 28.07 -7.66
C VAL A 115 14.90 29.46 -7.02
N SER A 116 14.60 29.58 -5.73
CA SER A 116 14.71 30.83 -4.98
C SER A 116 16.16 31.35 -4.93
N VAL A 117 17.12 30.48 -4.64
CA VAL A 117 18.55 30.87 -4.57
C VAL A 117 19.05 31.33 -5.94
N ILE A 118 18.76 30.57 -6.99
CA ILE A 118 19.19 30.92 -8.35
C ILE A 118 18.55 32.24 -8.80
N SER A 119 17.26 32.44 -8.51
CA SER A 119 16.56 33.69 -8.80
C SER A 119 17.20 34.89 -8.10
N ILE A 120 17.56 34.77 -6.82
CA ILE A 120 18.16 35.87 -6.06
C ILE A 120 19.52 36.26 -6.65
N VAL A 121 20.35 35.27 -7.00
CA VAL A 121 21.69 35.50 -7.55
C VAL A 121 21.61 36.14 -8.93
N VAL A 122 20.73 35.64 -9.81
CA VAL A 122 20.52 36.22 -11.14
C VAL A 122 19.99 37.65 -11.05
N LEU A 123 19.02 37.92 -10.17
CA LEU A 123 18.48 39.26 -9.97
C LEU A 123 19.55 40.22 -9.45
N PHE A 124 20.39 39.77 -8.51
CA PHE A 124 21.45 40.60 -7.94
C PHE A 124 22.53 40.93 -8.97
N VAL A 125 22.98 39.95 -9.75
CA VAL A 125 23.91 40.17 -10.87
C VAL A 125 23.29 41.09 -11.92
N TYR A 126 22.02 40.91 -12.24
CA TYR A 126 21.30 41.78 -13.17
C TYR A 126 21.30 43.22 -12.66
N LEU A 127 20.94 43.47 -11.39
CA LEU A 127 20.94 44.81 -10.80
C LEU A 127 22.34 45.46 -10.78
N LEU A 128 23.40 44.67 -10.57
CA LEU A 128 24.78 45.17 -10.62
C LEU A 128 25.24 45.47 -12.05
N ALA A 129 24.85 44.65 -13.03
CA ALA A 129 25.27 44.76 -14.42
C ALA A 129 24.39 45.72 -15.23
N THR A 130 23.15 45.98 -14.79
CA THR A 130 22.30 47.00 -15.40
C THR A 130 22.72 48.38 -14.91
N PRO A 131 23.29 49.24 -15.77
CA PRO A 131 23.43 50.64 -15.41
C PRO A 131 22.03 51.21 -15.19
N SER A 132 21.82 51.88 -14.06
CA SER A 132 20.59 52.59 -13.77
C SER A 132 20.31 53.60 -14.89
N LYS A 133 19.47 53.23 -15.86
CA LYS A 133 18.77 54.23 -16.65
C LYS A 133 17.75 54.83 -15.70
N SER A 134 18.17 55.89 -15.03
CA SER A 134 17.25 56.88 -14.49
C SER A 134 16.20 57.17 -15.56
N ASN A 135 14.93 57.24 -15.16
CA ASN A 135 13.86 57.75 -15.99
C ASN A 135 14.27 59.15 -16.48
N ALA A 136 14.90 59.23 -17.65
CA ALA A 136 15.14 60.45 -18.37
C ALA A 136 13.79 60.90 -18.93
N ALA A 137 12.97 61.48 -18.06
CA ALA A 137 11.81 62.27 -18.43
C ALA A 137 12.33 63.52 -19.17
N LYS A 138 12.49 63.35 -20.49
CA LYS A 138 12.24 64.34 -21.55
C LYS A 138 12.51 65.80 -21.15
N GLY A 139 13.78 66.20 -21.22
CA GLY A 139 14.16 67.62 -21.28
C GLY A 139 13.54 68.26 -22.53
N ASN A 140 12.49 69.05 -22.34
CA ASN A 140 11.85 69.83 -23.40
C ASN A 140 12.68 71.09 -23.66
N LYS A 141 13.55 71.08 -24.69
CA LYS A 141 14.22 72.28 -25.21
C LYS A 141 13.19 73.19 -25.87
N LYS A 142 12.79 74.28 -25.22
CA LYS A 142 12.03 75.37 -25.86
C LYS A 142 13.00 76.48 -26.27
N LYS A 143 13.18 76.62 -27.59
CA LYS A 143 13.79 77.77 -28.26
C LYS A 143 13.04 79.05 -27.88
N ARG A 144 13.76 80.12 -27.55
CA ARG A 144 13.34 81.50 -27.79
C ARG A 144 14.57 82.35 -28.08
#